data_AF-F9CV81-F1
#
_entry.id   AF-F9CV81-F1
#
_cell.length_a   1.000
_cell.length_b   1.000
_cell.length_c   1.000
_cell.angle_alpha   90.00
_cell.angle_beta   90.00
_cell.angle_gamma   90.00
#
_symmetry.space_group_name_H-M   'P 1'
#
loop_
_entity.id
_entity.type
_entity.pdbx_description
1 polymer ?
#
loop_
_entity_poly.entity_id
_entity_poly.type
_entity_poly.pdbx_seq_one_letter_code
_entity_poly.pdbx_strand_id
1 'polypeptide(L)'
;MLRAVKYNEKIYFSRHRPDGDWFKNAVANPDVIIEFDNSRYTGKAKVVDDKKLEEKISQLKYPGEKRAEEKRVAIEITLYE
;
A
#
# COMPACT_ATOMS: atom_id res chain seq x y z
N MET A 1 9.36 -3.84 9.07
CA MET A 1 7.92 -4.17 9.21
C MET A 1 7.10 -3.18 8.39
N LEU A 2 6.27 -3.65 7.47
CA LEU A 2 5.38 -2.80 6.66
C LEU A 2 4.06 -2.59 7.38
N ARG A 3 3.47 -1.39 7.27
CA ARG A 3 2.12 -1.08 7.76
C ARG A 3 1.18 -0.95 6.57
N ALA A 4 0.16 -1.79 6.53
CA ALA A 4 -0.92 -1.75 5.54
C ALA A 4 -2.08 -0.85 6.04
N VAL A 5 -2.89 -0.36 5.12
CA VAL A 5 -4.15 0.34 5.40
C VAL A 5 -5.28 -0.41 4.68
N LYS A 6 -6.36 -0.72 5.39
CA LYS A 6 -7.60 -1.23 4.78
C LYS A 6 -8.57 -0.06 4.59
N TYR A 7 -9.02 0.17 3.37
CA TYR A 7 -9.96 1.25 3.02
C TYR A 7 -10.79 0.84 1.81
N ASN A 8 -12.11 1.11 1.82
CA ASN A 8 -13.03 0.71 0.74
C ASN A 8 -12.82 -0.74 0.27
N GLU A 9 -12.75 -1.67 1.22
CA GLU A 9 -12.56 -3.11 0.99
C GLU A 9 -11.23 -3.53 0.32
N LYS A 10 -10.35 -2.58 0.02
CA LYS A 10 -9.01 -2.83 -0.53
C LYS A 10 -7.92 -2.67 0.52
N ILE A 11 -6.78 -3.27 0.23
CA ILE A 11 -5.55 -3.18 1.05
C ILE A 11 -4.56 -2.27 0.34
N TYR A 12 -3.92 -1.37 1.08
CA TYR A 12 -2.95 -0.42 0.54
C TYR A 12 -1.61 -0.48 1.28
N PHE A 13 -0.53 -0.41 0.51
CA PHE A 13 0.82 -0.21 1.01
C PHE A 13 1.38 1.09 0.45
N SER A 14 1.69 2.03 1.34
CA SER A 14 2.22 3.34 0.97
C SER A 14 3.62 3.62 1.52
N ARG A 15 4.36 4.49 0.84
CA ARG A 15 5.70 4.94 1.22
C ARG A 15 6.04 6.32 0.66
N HIS A 16 7.10 6.94 1.17
CA HIS A 16 7.51 8.29 0.76
C HIS A 16 7.99 8.37 -0.70
N ARG A 17 8.82 7.43 -1.14
CA ARG A 17 9.43 7.42 -2.48
C ARG A 17 9.25 6.06 -3.16
N PRO A 18 9.14 5.95 -4.48
CA PRO A 18 8.97 4.67 -5.19
C PRO A 18 10.27 3.84 -5.29
N ASP A 19 11.34 4.23 -4.61
CA ASP A 19 12.73 3.84 -4.88
C ASP A 19 13.20 2.53 -4.22
N GLY A 20 12.43 1.95 -3.33
CA GLY A 20 12.81 0.76 -2.56
C GLY A 20 12.18 -0.52 -3.06
N ASP A 21 12.81 -1.62 -2.70
CA ASP A 21 12.73 -2.88 -3.46
C ASP A 21 11.33 -3.49 -3.47
N TRP A 22 10.65 -3.56 -2.33
CA TRP A 22 9.31 -4.15 -2.28
C TRP A 22 8.31 -3.45 -3.21
N PHE A 23 8.42 -2.12 -3.37
CA PHE A 23 7.53 -1.35 -4.23
C PHE A 23 7.89 -1.59 -5.69
N LYS A 24 9.18 -1.51 -6.03
CA LYS A 24 9.68 -1.80 -7.39
C LYS A 24 9.31 -3.22 -7.83
N ASN A 25 9.48 -4.19 -6.94
CA ASN A 25 9.17 -5.59 -7.20
C ASN A 25 7.66 -5.79 -7.41
N ALA A 26 6.81 -5.19 -6.58
CA ALA A 26 5.36 -5.27 -6.75
C ALA A 26 4.85 -4.57 -8.02
N VAL A 27 5.59 -3.57 -8.53
CA VAL A 27 5.28 -2.92 -9.82
C VAL A 27 5.74 -3.78 -10.99
N ALA A 28 6.93 -4.39 -10.88
CA ALA A 28 7.51 -5.23 -11.94
C ALA A 28 6.83 -6.60 -12.06
N ASN A 29 6.47 -7.19 -10.92
CA ASN A 29 5.70 -8.41 -10.81
C ASN A 29 4.51 -8.16 -9.86
N PRO A 30 3.30 -7.95 -10.40
CA PRO A 30 2.14 -7.58 -9.60
C PRO A 30 1.60 -8.72 -8.73
N ASP A 31 2.01 -9.97 -8.95
CA ASP A 31 1.58 -11.10 -8.13
C ASP A 31 2.33 -11.07 -6.79
N VAL A 32 1.60 -10.78 -5.72
CA VAL A 32 2.15 -10.59 -4.38
C VAL A 32 1.55 -11.55 -3.38
N ILE A 33 2.32 -11.84 -2.33
CA ILE A 33 1.89 -12.57 -1.15
C ILE A 33 1.95 -11.62 0.04
N ILE A 34 0.87 -11.56 0.81
CA ILE A 34 0.79 -10.81 2.05
C ILE A 34 0.69 -11.82 3.20
N GLU A 35 1.60 -11.70 4.16
CA GLU A 35 1.56 -12.47 5.40
C GLU A 35 1.26 -11.54 6.57
N PHE A 36 0.22 -11.87 7.33
CA PHE A 36 -0.21 -11.13 8.51
C PHE A 36 -0.89 -12.08 9.49
N ASP A 37 -0.47 -12.05 10.76
CA ASP A 37 -1.06 -12.86 11.85
C ASP A 37 -1.21 -14.35 11.48
N ASN A 38 -0.10 -14.97 11.03
CA ASN A 38 -0.02 -16.35 10.53
C ASN A 38 -0.96 -16.69 9.36
N SER A 39 -1.65 -15.70 8.80
CA SER A 39 -2.48 -15.84 7.61
C SER A 39 -1.70 -15.40 6.38
N ARG A 40 -1.90 -16.12 5.27
CA ARG A 40 -1.26 -15.83 3.99
C ARG A 40 -2.33 -15.55 2.95
N TYR A 41 -2.16 -14.45 2.23
CA TYR A 41 -3.08 -14.00 1.19
C TYR A 41 -2.32 -13.77 -0.12
N THR A 42 -2.91 -14.14 -1.24
CA THR A 42 -2.43 -13.84 -2.58
C THR A 42 -3.21 -12.69 -3.18
N GLY A 43 -2.56 -11.86 -3.99
CA GLY A 43 -3.22 -10.71 -4.60
C GLY A 43 -2.43 -10.09 -5.74
N LYS A 44 -3.11 -9.21 -6.49
CA LYS A 44 -2.48 -8.38 -7.52
C LYS A 44 -2.27 -6.96 -7.00
N ALA A 45 -1.04 -6.48 -7.11
CA ALA A 45 -0.66 -5.11 -6.85
C ALA A 45 -0.92 -4.21 -8.07
N LYS A 46 -1.42 -3.00 -7.81
CA LYS A 46 -1.55 -1.94 -8.80
C LYS A 46 -1.15 -0.61 -8.17
N VAL A 47 -0.36 0.20 -8.89
CA VAL A 47 -0.05 1.57 -8.44
C VAL A 47 -1.32 2.40 -8.42
N VAL A 48 -1.50 3.15 -7.33
CA VAL A 48 -2.58 4.13 -7.23
C VAL A 48 -2.22 5.35 -8.08
N ASP A 49 -3.12 5.73 -8.99
CA ASP A 49 -3.00 6.90 -9.87
C ASP A 49 -3.76 8.13 -9.34
N ASP A 50 -4.66 7.94 -8.36
CA ASP A 50 -5.39 9.01 -7.69
C ASP A 50 -4.62 9.58 -6.48
N LYS A 51 -4.12 10.81 -6.64
CA LYS A 51 -3.42 11.56 -5.57
C LYS A 51 -4.27 11.76 -4.32
N LYS A 52 -5.58 12.00 -4.46
CA LYS A 52 -6.47 12.19 -3.29
C LYS A 52 -6.57 10.90 -2.49
N LEU A 53 -6.58 9.76 -3.19
CA LEU A 53 -6.53 8.47 -2.54
C LEU A 53 -5.19 8.25 -1.83
N GLU A 54 -4.05 8.56 -2.46
CA GLU A 54 -2.73 8.48 -1.82
C GLU A 54 -2.64 9.30 -0.52
N GLU A 55 -3.12 10.55 -0.56
CA GLU A 55 -3.21 11.43 0.60
C GLU A 55 -4.11 10.83 1.69
N LYS A 56 -5.29 10.33 1.32
CA LYS A 56 -6.22 9.69 2.26
C LYS A 56 -5.59 8.46 2.92
N ILE A 57 -4.89 7.62 2.16
CA ILE A 57 -4.17 6.46 2.70
C ILE A 57 -3.05 6.89 3.65
N SER A 58 -2.32 7.96 3.34
CA SER A 58 -1.29 8.50 4.24
C SER A 58 -1.88 8.98 5.57
N GLN A 59 -3.00 9.71 5.53
CA GLN A 59 -3.73 10.17 6.72
C GLN A 59 -4.25 9.01 7.58
N LEU A 60 -4.81 7.97 6.97
CA LEU A 60 -5.28 6.78 7.69
C LEU A 60 -4.12 5.99 8.32
N LYS A 61 -2.93 6.02 7.70
CA LYS A 61 -1.75 5.30 8.18
C LYS A 61 -1.08 5.96 9.38
N TYR A 62 -1.16 7.29 9.47
CA TYR A 62 -0.49 8.14 10.46
C TYR A 62 -1.44 9.22 11.02
N PRO A 63 -2.56 8.85 11.65
CA PRO A 63 -3.57 9.80 12.10
C PRO A 63 -2.99 10.80 13.12
N GLY A 64 -3.13 12.09 12.84
CA GLY A 64 -2.64 13.17 13.71
C GLY A 64 -1.14 13.43 13.67
N GLU A 65 -0.38 12.69 12.86
CA GLU A 65 1.06 12.91 12.71
C GLU A 65 1.38 13.83 11.51
N LYS A 66 2.33 14.76 11.66
CA LYS A 66 2.76 15.65 10.56
C LYS A 66 3.18 14.90 9.30
N ARG A 67 3.77 13.71 9.46
CA ARG A 67 4.19 12.84 8.35
C ARG A 67 3.03 12.41 7.45
N ALA A 68 1.77 12.46 7.92
CA ALA A 68 0.60 12.16 7.11
C ALA A 68 0.48 13.08 5.88
N GLU A 69 1.00 14.29 5.98
CA GLU A 69 0.95 15.32 4.93
C GLU A 69 2.10 15.21 3.92
N GLU A 70 3.08 14.35 4.18
CA GLU A 70 4.17 14.11 3.23
C GLU A 70 3.65 13.41 1.98
N LYS A 71 4.17 13.81 0.81
CA LYS A 71 3.90 13.12 -0.45
C LYS A 71 4.28 11.64 -0.32
N ARG A 72 3.38 10.76 -0.74
CA ARG A 72 3.59 9.31 -0.72
C ARG A 72 3.10 8.71 -2.03
N VAL A 73 3.68 7.56 -2.37
CA VAL A 73 3.16 6.67 -3.40
C VAL A 73 2.49 5.48 -2.74
N ALA A 74 1.45 4.94 -3.37
CA ALA A 74 0.76 3.76 -2.88
C ALA A 74 0.57 2.69 -3.95
N ILE A 75 0.56 1.42 -3.52
CA ILE A 75 -0.04 0.33 -4.28
C ILE A 75 -1.33 -0.10 -3.58
N GLU A 76 -2.34 -0.40 -4.36
CA GLU A 76 -3.53 -1.13 -3.95
C GLU A 76 -3.36 -2.61 -4.25
N ILE A 77 -3.88 -3.46 -3.38
CA ILE A 77 -3.88 -4.91 -3.54
C ILE A 77 -5.31 -5.39 -3.69
N THR A 78 -5.57 -6.13 -4.77
CA THR A 78 -6.79 -6.90 -4.97
C THR A 78 -6.49 -8.36 -4.65
N LEU A 79 -7.08 -8.90 -3.59
CA LEU A 79 -6.87 -10.30 -3.19
C LEU A 79 -7.56 -11.24 -4.19
N TYR A 80 -6.95 -12.40 -4.42
CA TYR A 80 -7.55 -13.51 -5.17
C TYR A 80 -7.14 -14.85 -4.53
N GLU A 81 -7.97 -15.87 -4.71
CA GLU A 81 -7.73 -17.24 -4.22
C GLU A 81 -6.57 -17.93 -4.94
#